data_AF-A0A7S1KXC5-F1
#
_entry.id   AF-A0A7S1KXC5-F1
#
_cell.length_a   1.000
_cell.length_b   1.000
_cell.length_c   1.000
_cell.angle_alpha   90.00
_cell.angle_beta   90.00
_cell.angle_gamma   90.00
#
_symmetry.space_group_name_H-M   'P 1'
#
loop_
_entity.id
_entity.type
_entity.pdbx_description
1 polymer ?
#
loop_
_entity_poly.entity_id
_entity_poly.type
_entity_poly.pdbx_seq_one_letter_code
_entity_poly.pdbx_strand_id
1 'polypeptide(L)'
;RAKLQVLLNVGPGTGKLTLLPKEAGDMEVTLALEPGTLAVIATDRFKFAYEPDRNSLALTCWYLDAPTDYLVANIEGNLSGFGGTANAGLPPPRHQAEHITACG
;
A
#
# COMPACT_ATOMS: atom_id res chain seq x y z
N ARG A 1 -2.36 -0.72 4.44
CA ARG A 1 -3.31 -0.95 3.32
C ARG A 1 -3.44 0.36 2.56
N ALA A 2 -3.68 0.35 1.24
CA ALA A 2 -3.90 1.59 0.49
C ALA A 2 -5.34 2.08 0.66
N LYS A 3 -5.52 3.38 0.92
CA LYS A 3 -6.84 4.02 1.06
C LYS A 3 -7.31 4.70 -0.22
N LEU A 4 -6.39 5.34 -0.91
CA LEU A 4 -6.67 6.03 -2.16
C LEU A 4 -5.70 5.57 -3.23
N GLN A 5 -6.20 5.49 -4.44
CA GLN A 5 -5.38 5.43 -5.63
C GLN A 5 -5.66 6.65 -6.48
N VAL A 6 -4.61 7.23 -7.03
CA VAL A 6 -4.73 8.32 -7.99
C VAL A 6 -4.20 7.83 -9.33
N LEU A 7 -4.93 8.15 -10.39
CA LEU A 7 -4.56 7.86 -11.77
C LEU A 7 -4.67 9.16 -12.58
N LEU A 8 -3.55 9.59 -13.14
CA LEU A 8 -3.46 10.77 -14.00
C LEU A 8 -3.19 10.31 -15.43
N ASN A 9 -4.07 10.61 -16.38
CA ASN A 9 -3.78 10.40 -17.79
C ASN A 9 -2.93 11.56 -18.32
N VAL A 10 -1.66 11.29 -18.63
CA VAL A 10 -0.71 12.28 -19.15
C VAL A 10 -0.43 12.11 -20.64
N GLY A 11 -0.82 10.98 -21.23
CA GLY A 11 -0.63 10.71 -22.66
C GLY A 11 -1.63 11.46 -23.53
N PRO A 12 -1.33 11.61 -24.84
CA PRO A 12 -2.27 12.22 -25.79
C PRO A 12 -3.49 11.35 -26.08
N GLY A 13 -3.41 10.04 -25.84
CA GLY A 13 -4.54 9.11 -25.94
C GLY A 13 -5.46 9.17 -24.72
N THR A 14 -6.71 8.75 -24.91
CA THR A 14 -7.68 8.62 -23.81
C THR A 14 -7.52 7.28 -23.09
N GLY A 15 -8.21 7.11 -21.97
CA GLY A 15 -8.39 5.80 -21.36
C GLY A 15 -9.80 5.67 -20.80
N LYS A 16 -10.21 4.45 -20.49
CA LYS A 16 -11.50 4.17 -19.86
C LYS A 16 -11.26 3.62 -18.47
N LEU A 17 -11.87 4.25 -17.48
CA LEU A 17 -11.83 3.85 -16.08
C LEU A 17 -13.20 3.34 -15.66
N THR A 18 -13.28 2.07 -15.30
CA THR A 18 -14.50 1.46 -14.77
C THR A 18 -14.34 1.24 -13.27
N LEU A 19 -15.26 1.78 -12.48
CA LEU A 19 -15.35 1.67 -11.04
C LEU A 19 -16.46 0.68 -10.67
N LEU A 20 -16.05 -0.42 -10.05
CA LEU A 20 -16.91 -1.52 -9.63
C LEU A 20 -17.16 -1.38 -8.12
N PRO A 21 -18.41 -1.12 -7.68
CA PRO A 21 -18.72 -0.97 -6.27
C PRO A 21 -18.49 -2.28 -5.50
N LYS A 22 -18.02 -2.17 -4.27
CA LYS A 22 -17.88 -3.31 -3.36
C LYS A 22 -19.08 -3.51 -2.45
N GLU A 23 -19.80 -2.43 -2.15
CA GLU A 23 -20.95 -2.43 -1.25
C GLU A 23 -22.26 -2.38 -2.05
N ALA A 24 -23.31 -3.00 -1.50
CA ALA A 24 -24.64 -2.96 -2.10
C ALA A 24 -25.25 -1.56 -1.91
N GLY A 25 -25.69 -0.93 -3.01
CA GLY A 25 -26.29 0.40 -3.02
C GLY A 25 -25.53 1.42 -3.85
N ASP A 26 -24.24 1.18 -4.13
CA ASP A 26 -23.47 1.95 -5.11
C ASP A 26 -23.66 1.38 -6.53
N MET A 27 -23.51 2.24 -7.54
CA MET A 27 -23.63 1.86 -8.94
C MET A 27 -22.25 1.70 -9.59
N GLU A 28 -22.16 0.84 -10.60
CA GLU A 28 -21.00 0.80 -11.49
C GLU A 28 -20.93 2.09 -12.28
N VAL A 29 -19.73 2.69 -12.33
CA VAL A 29 -19.48 3.93 -13.05
C VAL A 29 -18.35 3.71 -14.04
N THR A 30 -18.57 4.08 -15.29
CA THR A 30 -17.52 4.10 -16.31
C THR A 30 -17.25 5.55 -16.73
N LEU A 31 -15.98 5.93 -16.69
CA LEU A 31 -15.50 7.28 -16.98
C LEU A 31 -14.49 7.23 -18.13
N ALA A 32 -14.62 8.16 -19.07
CA ALA A 32 -13.56 8.43 -20.04
C ALA A 32 -12.53 9.38 -19.39
N LEU A 33 -11.27 8.98 -19.39
CA LEU A 33 -10.14 9.75 -18.91
C LEU A 33 -9.45 10.44 -20.08
N GLU A 34 -9.77 11.70 -20.26
CA GLU A 34 -9.11 12.56 -21.25
C GLU A 34 -7.68 12.94 -20.80
N PRO A 35 -6.78 13.30 -21.73
CA PRO A 35 -5.46 13.83 -21.38
C PRO A 35 -5.55 14.98 -20.39
N GLY A 36 -4.75 14.93 -19.33
CA GLY A 36 -4.76 15.90 -18.23
C GLY A 36 -5.80 15.61 -17.14
N THR A 37 -6.64 14.59 -17.30
CA THR A 37 -7.62 14.20 -16.27
C THR A 37 -6.97 13.42 -15.14
N LEU A 38 -7.26 13.83 -13.90
CA LEU A 38 -6.86 13.13 -12.67
C LEU A 38 -8.08 12.48 -12.03
N ALA A 39 -8.03 11.16 -11.86
CA ALA A 39 -9.03 10.40 -11.13
C ALA A 39 -8.50 10.01 -9.74
N VAL A 40 -9.29 10.31 -8.70
CA VAL A 40 -9.04 9.85 -7.33
C VAL A 40 -10.05 8.77 -6.99
N ILE A 41 -9.55 7.59 -6.61
CA ILE A 41 -10.36 6.40 -6.39
C ILE A 41 -10.26 6.02 -4.91
N ALA A 42 -11.41 5.94 -4.26
CA ALA A 42 -11.53 5.41 -2.91
C ALA A 42 -11.47 3.87 -2.98
N THR A 43 -10.32 3.30 -2.64
CA THR A 43 -10.04 1.87 -2.84
C THR A 43 -10.71 1.00 -1.80
N ASP A 44 -11.29 1.58 -0.75
CA ASP A 44 -12.16 0.93 0.22
C ASP A 44 -13.54 0.63 -0.38
N ARG A 45 -14.11 1.56 -1.14
CA ARG A 45 -15.46 1.47 -1.73
C ARG A 45 -15.51 0.84 -3.11
N PHE A 46 -14.49 1.07 -3.94
CA PHE A 46 -14.48 0.62 -5.32
C PHE A 46 -13.29 -0.30 -5.62
N LYS A 47 -13.52 -1.28 -6.49
CA LYS A 47 -12.48 -1.86 -7.35
C LYS A 47 -12.46 -1.06 -8.65
N PHE A 48 -11.35 -1.08 -9.37
CA PHE A 48 -11.22 -0.33 -10.61
C PHE A 48 -10.59 -1.20 -11.69
N ALA A 49 -10.96 -0.92 -12.94
CA ALA A 49 -10.32 -1.44 -14.14
C ALA A 49 -9.99 -0.26 -15.06
N TYR A 50 -8.76 -0.24 -15.57
CA TYR A 50 -8.30 0.78 -16.49
C TYR A 50 -7.96 0.14 -17.85
N GLU A 51 -8.61 0.64 -18.90
CA GLU A 51 -8.40 0.23 -20.28
C GLU A 51 -7.80 1.40 -21.07
N PRO A 52 -6.49 1.39 -21.36
CA PRO A 52 -5.85 2.41 -22.17
C PRO A 52 -6.30 2.33 -23.63
N ASP A 53 -6.52 3.48 -24.28
CA ASP A 53 -6.61 3.56 -25.75
C ASP A 53 -5.20 3.68 -26.38
N ARG A 54 -5.12 3.70 -27.71
CA ARG A 54 -3.86 3.88 -28.45
C ARG A 54 -3.17 5.19 -28.05
N ASN A 55 -1.86 5.12 -27.80
CA ASN A 55 -1.01 6.25 -27.39
C ASN A 55 -1.40 6.92 -26.06
N SER A 56 -1.98 6.17 -25.12
CA SER A 56 -2.22 6.66 -23.76
C SER A 56 -1.01 6.39 -22.85
N LEU A 57 -0.83 7.26 -21.85
CA LEU A 57 0.18 7.12 -20.81
C LEU A 57 -0.47 7.57 -19.51
N ALA A 58 -0.54 6.67 -18.52
CA ALA A 58 -1.11 6.97 -17.22
C ALA A 58 -0.05 6.88 -16.12
N LEU A 59 -0.04 7.85 -15.23
CA LEU A 59 0.70 7.81 -13.98
C LEU A 59 -0.23 7.35 -12.86
N THR A 60 0.24 6.43 -12.02
CA THR A 60 -0.51 5.96 -10.86
C THR A 60 0.28 6.16 -9.59
N CYS A 61 -0.40 6.57 -8.52
CA CYS A 61 0.18 6.59 -7.18
C CYS A 61 -0.83 6.07 -6.15
N TRP A 62 -0.30 5.57 -5.04
CA TRP A 62 -1.08 4.99 -3.97
C TRP A 62 -0.82 5.75 -2.67
N TYR A 63 -1.89 6.15 -2.01
CA TYR A 63 -1.82 6.73 -0.67
C TYR A 63 -2.13 5.63 0.34
N LEU A 64 -1.08 5.25 1.07
CA LEU A 64 -1.16 4.25 2.12
C LEU A 64 -1.63 4.89 3.43
N ASP A 65 -2.33 4.11 4.24
CA ASP A 65 -2.55 4.46 5.63
C ASP A 65 -1.23 4.66 6.38
N ALA A 66 -1.28 5.51 7.41
CA ALA A 66 -0.16 5.66 8.33
C ALA A 66 0.27 4.28 8.85
N PRO A 67 1.59 4.00 8.91
CA PRO A 67 2.09 2.76 9.48
C PRO A 67 1.59 2.64 10.93
N THR A 68 1.22 1.42 11.32
CA THR A 68 0.80 1.15 12.69
C THR A 68 2.04 1.13 13.58
N ASP A 69 2.13 2.07 14.51
CA ASP A 69 3.20 2.09 15.51
C ASP A 69 2.92 1.02 16.57
N TYR A 70 3.72 -0.04 16.58
CA TYR A 70 3.71 -1.03 17.65
C TYR A 70 4.62 -0.55 18.78
N LEU A 71 4.05 0.18 19.75
CA LEU A 71 4.74 0.46 21.00
C LEU A 71 4.67 -0.77 21.90
N VAL A 72 5.81 -1.42 22.11
CA VAL A 72 5.96 -2.38 23.22
C VAL A 72 6.07 -1.56 24.51
N ALA A 73 4.93 -1.18 25.06
CA ALA A 73 4.85 -0.59 26.39
C ALA A 73 4.64 -1.71 27.43
N ASN A 74 5.38 -1.63 28.54
CA ASN A 74 5.47 -2.59 29.64
C ASN A 74 6.19 -3.91 29.32
N ILE A 75 7.53 -3.86 29.38
CA ILE A 75 8.32 -5.01 29.82
C ILE A 75 8.17 -5.08 31.35
N GLU A 76 7.06 -5.65 31.84
CA GLU A 76 6.97 -6.09 33.23
C GLU A 76 7.55 -7.51 33.31
N GLY A 77 8.86 -7.55 33.56
CA GLY A 77 9.60 -8.78 33.82
C GLY A 77 10.53 -8.56 35.00
N ASN A 78 10.57 -9.52 35.93
CA ASN A 78 11.45 -9.46 37.08
C ASN A 78 12.92 -9.57 36.63
N LEU A 79 13.62 -8.43 36.60
CA LEU A 79 15.04 -8.30 36.21
C LEU A 79 16.03 -8.76 37.30
N SER A 80 15.56 -9.30 38.43
CA SER A 80 16.42 -9.72 39.56
C SER A 80 17.35 -10.91 39.27
N GLY A 81 17.29 -11.52 38.07
CA GLY A 81 18.18 -12.61 37.65
C GLY A 81 19.34 -12.22 36.73
N PHE A 82 19.41 -10.99 36.21
CA PHE A 82 20.38 -10.58 35.18
C PHE A 82 21.51 -9.69 35.71
N GLY A 83 22.06 -10.05 36.87
CA GLY A 83 23.31 -9.49 37.37
C GLY A 83 24.46 -10.49 37.19
N GLY A 84 25.20 -10.41 36.09
CA GLY A 84 26.50 -11.10 36.00
C GLY A 84 26.95 -11.51 34.59
N THR A 85 27.96 -10.79 34.09
CA THR A 85 28.87 -11.15 32.98
C THR A 85 28.23 -11.43 31.61
N ALA A 86 28.00 -10.34 30.86
CA ALA A 86 27.84 -10.38 29.41
C ALA A 86 29.17 -10.83 28.76
N ASN A 87 29.23 -12.08 28.29
CA ASN A 87 30.04 -12.55 27.15
C ASN A 87 29.97 -14.09 27.06
N ALA A 88 28.87 -14.63 26.53
CA ALA A 88 28.87 -15.93 25.90
C ALA A 88 27.76 -15.94 24.85
N GLY A 89 28.15 -15.86 23.57
CA GLY A 89 27.23 -15.92 22.45
C GLY A 89 26.41 -17.21 22.50
N LEU A 90 25.09 -17.05 22.49
CA LEU A 90 24.15 -18.16 22.31
C LEU A 90 23.55 -18.08 20.90
N PRO A 91 23.35 -19.25 20.26
CA PRO A 91 23.27 -19.36 18.81
C PRO A 91 21.94 -18.82 18.27
N PRO A 92 21.93 -18.32 17.02
CA PRO A 92 20.75 -17.68 16.43
C PRO A 92 19.59 -18.69 16.29
N PRO A 93 18.33 -18.25 16.53
CA PRO A 93 17.14 -19.05 16.24
C PRO A 93 17.09 -19.43 14.76
N ARG A 94 16.96 -20.74 14.50
CA ARG A 94 16.78 -21.30 13.16
C ARG A 94 15.39 -20.90 12.64
N HIS A 95 15.34 -20.36 11.43
CA HIS A 95 14.15 -20.03 10.63
C HIS A 95 13.48 -18.66 10.89
N GLN A 96 13.99 -17.62 10.22
CA GLN A 96 13.28 -16.95 9.11
C GLN A 96 14.22 -15.89 8.53
N ALA A 97 14.85 -16.23 7.41
CA ALA A 97 15.53 -15.24 6.58
C ALA A 97 14.43 -14.56 5.74
N GLU A 98 13.99 -13.37 6.14
CA GLU A 98 13.45 -12.42 5.18
C GLU A 98 14.46 -11.29 5.02
N HIS A 99 15.01 -11.25 3.81
CA HIS A 99 16.04 -10.36 3.32
C HIS A 99 15.44 -8.96 3.16
N ILE A 100 15.77 -8.02 4.04
CA ILE A 100 15.49 -6.61 3.80
C ILE A 100 16.67 -6.04 2.99
N THR A 101 16.52 -5.98 1.67
CA THR A 101 17.36 -5.13 0.83
C THR A 101 16.87 -3.70 1.00
N ALA A 102 17.63 -2.87 1.72
CA ALA A 102 17.51 -1.43 1.58
C ALA A 102 18.25 -1.04 0.29
N CYS A 103 17.50 -0.62 -0.73
CA CYS A 103 18.09 0.03 -1.90
C CYS A 103 18.54 1.44 -1.50
N GLY A 104 19.85 1.68 -1.60
CA GLY A 104 20.42 3.00 -1.91
C GLY A 104 20.74 3.07 -3.39
#